data_AF-A0A151QHJ5-F1
#
_entry.id   AF-A0A151QHJ5-F1
#
_cell.length_a   1.000
_cell.length_b   1.000
_cell.length_c   1.000
_cell.angle_alpha   90.00
_cell.angle_beta   90.00
_cell.angle_gamma   90.00
#
_symmetry.space_group_name_H-M   'P 1'
#
loop_
_entity.id
_entity.type
_entity.pdbx_description
1 polymer ?
#
loop_
_entity_poly.entity_id
_entity_poly.type
_entity_poly.pdbx_seq_one_letter_code
_entity_poly.pdbx_strand_id
1 'polypeptide(L)'
;MEGVEHDANPTQRKDGVNGINLYRANMLPRISSPRLRQTDVPVQLLVPTKDKFVTTALVESCYPYAHNVWRRDIDAQHWVVQSHSEWVANCVSEFVEFAETGRENPGLAKARVHV
;
A
#
# COMPACT_ATOMS: atom_id res chain seq x y z
N MET A 1 -14.17 -3.42 -10.63
CA MET A 1 -12.81 -2.97 -10.29
C MET A 1 -12.12 -2.61 -11.59
N GLU A 2 -10.92 -2.04 -11.55
CA GLU A 2 -10.20 -1.72 -12.80
C GLU A 2 -9.89 -3.03 -13.55
N GLY A 3 -10.20 -3.07 -14.85
CA GLY A 3 -9.87 -4.22 -15.70
C GLY A 3 -10.67 -5.50 -15.44
N VAL A 4 -11.71 -5.47 -14.59
CA VAL A 4 -12.52 -6.64 -14.26
C VAL A 4 -14.01 -6.31 -14.36
N GLU A 5 -14.74 -7.09 -15.15
CA GLU A 5 -16.20 -7.07 -15.17
C GLU A 5 -16.76 -7.71 -13.89
N HIS A 6 -17.77 -7.08 -13.30
CA HIS A 6 -18.47 -7.63 -12.15
C HIS A 6 -19.98 -7.49 -12.35
N ASP A 7 -20.70 -8.46 -11.81
CA ASP A 7 -22.14 -8.38 -11.68
C ASP A 7 -22.54 -7.20 -10.78
N ALA A 8 -23.77 -6.73 -10.98
CA ALA A 8 -24.33 -5.69 -10.14
C ALA A 8 -24.40 -6.14 -8.68
N ASN A 9 -23.73 -5.40 -7.78
CA ASN A 9 -23.85 -5.63 -6.34
C ASN A 9 -25.11 -4.91 -5.81
N PRO A 10 -26.11 -5.64 -5.28
CA PRO A 10 -27.35 -5.04 -4.78
C PRO A 10 -27.13 -4.07 -3.61
N THR A 11 -26.03 -4.19 -2.88
CA THR A 11 -25.69 -3.30 -1.76
C THR A 11 -24.72 -2.18 -2.12
N GLN A 12 -24.29 -2.06 -3.39
CA GLN A 12 -23.25 -1.11 -3.81
C GLN A 12 -23.45 0.32 -3.28
N ARG A 13 -24.69 0.83 -3.32
CA ARG A 13 -25.01 2.16 -2.80
C ARG A 13 -24.84 2.25 -1.29
N LYS A 14 -25.35 1.26 -0.56
CA LYS A 14 -25.25 1.20 0.91
C LYS A 14 -23.79 1.08 1.34
N ASP A 15 -23.03 0.23 0.65
CA ASP A 15 -21.61 0.02 0.90
C ASP A 15 -20.81 1.30 0.63
N GLY A 16 -21.11 2.01 -0.45
CA GLY A 16 -20.50 3.31 -0.73
C GLY A 16 -20.79 4.38 0.34
N VAL A 17 -22.05 4.49 0.79
CA VAL A 17 -22.42 5.42 1.87
C VAL A 17 -21.69 5.09 3.17
N ASN A 18 -21.62 3.81 3.52
CA ASN A 18 -20.90 3.35 4.70
C ASN A 18 -19.39 3.59 4.56
N GLY A 19 -18.82 3.36 3.39
CA GLY A 19 -17.41 3.63 3.09
C GLY A 19 -17.04 5.09 3.30
N ILE A 20 -17.88 6.04 2.85
CA ILE A 20 -17.64 7.48 3.07
C ILE A 20 -17.58 7.84 4.56
N ASN A 21 -18.32 7.14 5.43
CA ASN A 21 -18.24 7.39 6.87
C ASN A 21 -16.85 7.10 7.45
N LEU A 22 -16.07 6.18 6.86
CA LEU A 22 -14.68 5.95 7.26
C LEU A 22 -13.79 7.17 6.99
N TYR A 23 -13.97 7.86 5.86
CA TYR A 23 -13.25 9.09 5.54
C TYR A 23 -13.58 10.20 6.54
N ARG A 24 -14.87 10.37 6.86
CA ARG A 24 -15.32 11.37 7.84
C ARG A 24 -14.71 11.12 9.22
N ALA A 25 -14.65 9.86 9.65
CA ALA A 25 -14.10 9.49 10.93
C ALA A 25 -12.57 9.62 11.00
N ASN A 26 -11.84 9.28 9.92
CA ASN A 26 -10.39 9.11 9.98
C ASN A 26 -9.57 10.23 9.32
N MET A 27 -10.08 10.91 8.28
CA MET A 27 -9.30 11.91 7.54
C MET A 27 -9.51 13.33 8.06
N LEU A 28 -10.76 13.76 8.25
CA LEU A 28 -11.07 15.15 8.63
C LEU A 28 -10.30 15.62 9.89
N PRO A 29 -10.22 14.84 11.00
CA PRO A 29 -9.46 15.27 12.17
C PRO A 29 -7.95 15.34 11.95
N ARG A 30 -7.41 14.54 11.01
CA ARG A 30 -5.96 14.48 10.73
C ARG A 30 -5.51 15.56 9.77
N ILE A 31 -6.41 16.06 8.93
CA ILE A 31 -6.16 17.24 8.10
C ILE A 31 -6.17 18.50 8.96
N SER A 32 -7.09 18.63 9.92
CA SER A 32 -7.18 19.82 10.78
C SER A 32 -6.11 19.88 11.87
N SER A 33 -5.62 18.74 12.34
CA SER A 33 -4.52 18.65 13.31
C SER A 33 -3.56 17.53 12.93
N PRO A 34 -2.66 17.75 11.94
CA PRO A 34 -1.65 16.78 11.55
C PRO A 34 -0.76 16.43 12.74
N ARG A 35 -0.30 15.18 12.77
CA ARG A 35 0.57 14.70 13.85
C ARG A 35 1.64 13.80 13.29
N LEU A 36 2.89 14.15 13.56
CA LEU A 36 4.04 13.34 13.20
C LEU A 36 3.95 11.98 13.92
N ARG A 37 4.04 10.89 13.16
CA ARG A 37 4.21 9.51 13.66
C ARG A 37 5.38 8.89 12.92
N GLN A 38 6.45 8.57 13.62
CA GLN A 38 7.56 7.84 13.04
C GLN A 38 7.52 6.38 13.51
N THR A 39 8.07 5.49 12.71
CA THR A 39 8.22 4.07 13.05
C THR A 39 9.56 3.54 12.57
N ASP A 40 10.18 2.72 13.42
CA ASP A 40 11.37 1.94 13.11
C ASP A 40 11.01 0.52 12.62
N VAL A 41 9.73 0.14 12.69
CA VAL A 41 9.24 -1.14 12.15
C VAL A 41 9.54 -1.19 10.65
N PRO A 42 10.08 -2.30 10.11
CA PRO A 42 10.27 -2.46 8.67
C PRO A 42 8.96 -2.27 7.88
N VAL A 43 9.01 -1.44 6.84
CA VAL A 43 7.86 -1.15 5.96
C VAL A 43 8.17 -1.55 4.53
N GLN A 44 7.29 -2.34 3.92
CA GLN A 44 7.32 -2.63 2.48
C GLN A 44 6.24 -1.83 1.75
N LEU A 45 6.64 -1.17 0.66
CA LEU A 45 5.79 -0.44 -0.27
C LEU A 45 5.71 -1.22 -1.57
N LEU A 46 4.52 -1.71 -1.90
CA LEU A 46 4.21 -2.29 -3.21
C LEU A 46 3.50 -1.21 -4.03
N VAL A 47 4.13 -0.73 -5.11
CA VAL A 47 3.72 0.50 -5.80
C VAL A 47 3.23 0.18 -7.22
N PRO A 48 1.91 0.15 -7.45
CA PRO A 48 1.36 0.08 -8.79
C PRO A 48 1.54 1.44 -9.46
N THR A 49 2.43 1.54 -10.43
CA THR A 49 2.86 2.82 -11.01
C THR A 49 1.78 3.51 -11.85
N LYS A 50 0.67 2.83 -12.16
CA LYS A 50 -0.51 3.36 -12.86
C LYS A 50 -1.72 3.57 -11.93
N ASP A 51 -1.54 3.52 -10.62
CA ASP A 51 -2.60 3.81 -9.64
C ASP A 51 -3.04 5.28 -9.72
N LYS A 52 -4.36 5.51 -9.89
CA LYS A 52 -4.97 6.84 -9.98
C LYS A 52 -5.34 7.44 -8.62
N PHE A 53 -5.36 6.64 -7.57
CA PHE A 53 -5.79 7.01 -6.22
C PHE A 53 -4.61 7.20 -5.28
N VAL A 54 -3.64 6.28 -5.32
CA VAL A 54 -2.42 6.32 -4.50
C VAL A 54 -1.20 6.41 -5.42
N THR A 55 -0.94 7.61 -5.90
CA THR A 55 0.16 7.85 -6.86
C THR A 55 1.52 7.59 -6.23
N THR A 56 2.54 7.35 -7.06
CA THR A 56 3.93 7.20 -6.62
C THR A 56 4.39 8.35 -5.71
N ALA A 57 4.05 9.60 -6.05
CA ALA A 57 4.39 10.76 -5.23
C ALA A 57 3.70 10.73 -3.86
N LEU A 58 2.46 10.24 -3.77
CA LEU A 58 1.77 10.07 -2.50
C LEU A 58 2.42 8.97 -1.66
N VAL A 59 2.83 7.87 -2.28
CA VAL A 59 3.59 6.80 -1.59
C VAL A 59 4.91 7.34 -1.03
N GLU A 60 5.70 8.04 -1.84
CA GLU A 60 7.00 8.61 -1.44
C GLU A 60 6.89 9.62 -0.31
N SER A 61 5.72 10.27 -0.14
CA SER A 61 5.47 11.16 1.00
C SER A 61 5.55 10.45 2.37
N CYS A 62 5.63 9.13 2.41
CA CYS A 62 5.78 8.36 3.64
C CYS A 62 7.21 8.37 4.21
N TYR A 63 8.25 8.72 3.44
CA TYR A 63 9.65 8.59 3.87
C TYR A 63 10.01 9.34 5.16
N PRO A 64 9.47 10.54 5.45
CA PRO A 64 9.71 11.20 6.75
C PRO A 64 9.16 10.43 7.97
N TYR A 65 8.26 9.48 7.73
CA TYR A 65 7.49 8.75 8.76
C TYR A 65 7.97 7.30 8.97
N ALA A 66 8.76 6.73 8.05
CA ALA A 66 9.26 5.35 8.14
C ALA A 66 10.74 5.31 7.76
N HIS A 67 11.60 4.86 8.68
CA HIS A 67 13.05 4.92 8.49
C HIS A 67 13.62 3.67 7.81
N ASN A 68 12.92 2.53 7.93
CA ASN A 68 13.31 1.25 7.35
C ASN A 68 12.32 0.88 6.25
N VAL A 69 12.62 1.27 5.00
CA VAL A 69 11.68 1.14 3.87
C VAL A 69 12.26 0.29 2.73
N TRP A 70 11.41 -0.60 2.22
CA TRP A 70 11.62 -1.38 1.01
C TRP A 70 10.54 -1.07 0.01
N ARG A 71 10.90 -0.82 -1.25
CA ARG A 71 9.97 -0.46 -2.30
C ARG A 71 10.11 -1.39 -3.51
N ARG A 72 8.97 -1.88 -3.99
CA ARG A 72 8.86 -2.67 -5.22
C ARG A 72 7.79 -2.05 -6.10
N ASP A 73 8.21 -1.69 -7.31
CA ASP A 73 7.33 -1.08 -8.30
C ASP A 73 6.82 -2.16 -9.26
N ILE A 74 5.57 -2.00 -9.70
CA ILE A 74 4.94 -2.86 -10.69
C ILE A 74 4.11 -2.03 -11.65
N ASP A 75 4.16 -2.38 -12.93
CA ASP A 75 3.36 -1.75 -13.98
C ASP A 75 1.89 -2.20 -13.92
N ALA A 76 1.19 -1.77 -12.87
CA ALA A 76 -0.20 -2.15 -12.60
C ALA A 76 -1.01 -0.95 -12.07
N GLN A 77 -2.33 -1.13 -12.04
CA GLN A 77 -3.27 -0.15 -11.49
C GLN A 77 -3.63 -0.45 -10.02
N HIS A 78 -4.64 0.23 -9.47
CA HIS A 78 -4.98 0.20 -8.04
C HIS A 78 -5.29 -1.20 -7.51
N TRP A 79 -5.97 -2.02 -8.31
CA TRP A 79 -6.37 -3.38 -7.93
C TRP A 79 -5.26 -4.42 -8.18
N VAL A 80 -4.02 -4.10 -7.80
CA VAL A 80 -2.85 -4.98 -7.95
C VAL A 80 -3.02 -6.30 -7.20
N VAL A 81 -3.70 -6.28 -6.04
CA VAL A 81 -3.97 -7.48 -5.23
C VAL A 81 -4.85 -8.50 -5.96
N GLN A 82 -5.68 -8.05 -6.91
CA GLN A 82 -6.53 -8.91 -7.71
C GLN A 82 -5.87 -9.27 -9.04
N SER A 83 -5.29 -8.28 -9.72
CA SER A 83 -4.68 -8.48 -11.06
C SER A 83 -3.33 -9.21 -11.03
N HIS A 84 -2.57 -9.08 -9.94
CA HIS A 84 -1.22 -9.61 -9.78
C HIS A 84 -1.06 -10.30 -8.41
N SER A 85 -2.05 -11.10 -8.02
CA SER A 85 -2.14 -11.71 -6.69
C SER A 85 -0.91 -12.56 -6.32
N GLU A 86 -0.35 -13.31 -7.27
CA GLU A 86 0.83 -14.14 -7.04
C GLU A 86 2.07 -13.27 -6.75
N TRP A 87 2.26 -12.18 -7.50
CA TRP A 87 3.35 -11.25 -7.26
C TRP A 87 3.24 -10.59 -5.88
N VAL A 88 2.03 -10.17 -5.49
CA VAL A 88 1.77 -9.62 -4.15
C VAL A 88 2.07 -10.67 -3.07
N ALA A 89 1.56 -11.89 -3.21
CA ALA A 89 1.76 -12.96 -2.24
C ALA A 89 3.25 -13.31 -2.06
N ASN A 90 4.02 -13.35 -3.15
CA ASN A 90 5.46 -13.61 -3.10
C ASN A 90 6.20 -12.46 -2.39
N CYS A 91 5.87 -11.20 -2.70
CA CYS A 91 6.49 -10.04 -2.04
C CYS A 91 6.22 -10.03 -0.53
N VAL A 92 4.98 -10.33 -0.13
CA VAL A 92 4.59 -10.43 1.28
C VAL A 92 5.32 -11.60 1.96
N SER A 93 5.38 -12.77 1.32
CA SER A 93 6.03 -13.96 1.89
C SER A 93 7.53 -13.72 2.13
N GLU A 94 8.22 -13.14 1.15
CA GLU A 94 9.63 -12.75 1.30
C GLU A 94 9.83 -11.72 2.42
N PHE A 95 8.90 -10.77 2.60
CA PHE A 95 9.00 -9.76 3.65
C PHE A 95 8.74 -10.34 5.05
N VAL A 96 7.80 -11.28 5.16
CA VAL A 96 7.53 -12.00 6.41
C VAL A 96 8.75 -12.84 6.82
N GLU A 97 9.36 -13.59 5.89
CA GLU A 97 10.59 -14.34 6.19
C GLU A 97 11.70 -13.42 6.70
N PHE A 98 11.87 -12.25 6.07
CA PHE A 98 12.81 -11.24 6.55
C PHE A 98 12.43 -10.72 7.94
N ALA A 99 11.17 -10.38 8.18
CA ALA A 99 10.72 -9.85 9.47
C ALA A 99 10.91 -10.86 10.62
N GLU A 100 10.73 -12.16 10.34
CA GLU A 100 10.87 -13.24 11.32
C GLU A 100 12.33 -13.64 11.57
N THR A 101 13.17 -13.62 10.53
CA THR A 101 14.53 -14.19 10.60
C THR A 101 15.65 -13.14 10.57
N GLY A 102 15.34 -11.90 10.22
CA GLY A 102 16.32 -10.84 9.94
C GLY A 102 17.15 -11.06 8.67
N ARG A 103 16.90 -12.14 7.92
CA ARG A 103 17.65 -12.45 6.70
C ARG A 103 17.07 -11.72 5.51
N GLU A 104 17.83 -10.78 4.99
CA GLU A 104 17.47 -10.05 3.78
C GLU A 104 17.96 -10.82 2.55
N ASN A 105 17.02 -11.40 1.80
CA ASN A 105 17.36 -12.09 0.56
C ASN A 105 17.81 -11.07 -0.53
N PRO A 106 18.52 -11.51 -1.60
CA PRO A 106 19.02 -10.58 -2.61
C PRO A 106 17.94 -9.76 -3.33
N GLY A 107 16.73 -10.29 -3.49
CA GLY A 107 15.60 -9.58 -4.09
C GLY A 107 15.09 -8.45 -3.19
N LEU A 108 15.01 -8.71 -1.89
CA LEU A 108 14.63 -7.72 -0.89
C LEU A 108 15.73 -6.68 -0.68
N ALA A 109 17.01 -7.07 -0.66
CA ALA A 109 18.13 -6.13 -0.55
C ALA A 109 18.11 -5.07 -1.66
N LYS A 110 17.79 -5.46 -2.90
CA LYS A 110 17.65 -4.53 -4.04
C LYS A 110 16.47 -3.57 -3.91
N ALA A 111 15.45 -3.95 -3.14
CA ALA A 111 14.26 -3.14 -2.91
C ALA A 111 14.47 -2.10 -1.80
N ARG A 112 15.58 -2.15 -1.05
CA ARG A 112 15.83 -1.20 0.04
C ARG A 112 15.94 0.22 -0.50
N VAL A 113 15.21 1.14 0.13
CA VAL A 113 15.27 2.56 -0.22
C VAL A 113 16.42 3.21 0.55
N HIS A 114 17.28 3.92 -0.17
CA HIS A 114 18.32 4.78 0.39
C HIS A 114 17.91 6.23 0.14
N VAL A 115 17.27 6.85 1.14
CA VAL A 115 16.86 8.27 1.11
C VAL A 115 17.97 9.13 1.70
#